data_AF-A0A661X4Y9-F1
#
_entry.id   AF-A0A661X4Y9-F1
#
_cell.length_a   1.000
_cell.length_b   1.000
_cell.length_c   1.000
_cell.angle_alpha   90.00
_cell.angle_beta   90.00
_cell.angle_gamma   90.00
#
_symmetry.space_group_name_H-M   'P 1'
#
loop_
_entity.id
_entity.type
_entity.pdbx_description
1 polymer ?
#
loop_
_entity_poly.entity_id
_entity_poly.type
_entity_poly.pdbx_seq_one_letter_code
_entity_poly.pdbx_strand_id
1 'polypeptide(L)' 'PQSKRIKEHQEMLKKLKKGDRIITSGGIIGVIFEIEDDKVLLEVAPNVKIRVLKSSIQKVL' A
#
# COMPACT_ATOMS: atom_id res chain seq x y z
N PRO A 1 6.23 -10.15 -21.36
CA PRO A 1 6.98 -9.67 -20.15
C PRO A 1 6.21 -8.69 -19.25
N GLN A 2 5.31 -7.87 -19.81
CA GLN A 2 4.50 -6.88 -19.06
C GLN A 2 3.35 -7.51 -18.27
N SER A 3 2.74 -8.58 -18.80
CA SER A 3 1.64 -9.29 -18.14
C SER A 3 2.04 -9.98 -16.82
N LYS A 4 3.31 -10.41 -16.69
CA LYS A 4 3.85 -10.93 -15.41
C LYS A 4 3.87 -9.83 -14.34
N ARG A 5 4.36 -8.64 -14.67
CA ARG A 5 4.39 -7.49 -13.75
C ARG A 5 3.00 -7.07 -13.27
N ILE A 6 1.99 -7.15 -14.13
CA ILE A 6 0.60 -6.84 -13.74
C ILE A 6 0.07 -7.88 -12.75
N LYS A 7 0.32 -9.17 -12.99
CA LYS A 7 -0.08 -10.24 -12.06
C LYS A 7 0.65 -10.13 -10.73
N GLU A 8 1.96 -9.89 -10.75
CA GLU A 8 2.77 -9.68 -9.55
C GLU A 8 2.28 -8.47 -8.75
N HIS A 9 1.91 -7.37 -9.42
CA HIS A 9 1.35 -6.20 -8.77
C HIS A 9 -0.02 -6.50 -8.13
N GLN A 10 -0.91 -7.22 -8.82
CA GLN A 10 -2.19 -7.62 -8.22
C GLN A 10 -2.03 -8.59 -7.04
N GLU A 11 -1.10 -9.53 -7.12
CA GLU A 11 -0.81 -10.45 -6.01
C GLU A 11 -0.20 -9.71 -4.82
N MET A 12 0.66 -8.72 -5.07
CA MET A 12 1.19 -7.84 -4.04
C MET A 12 0.08 -7.06 -3.33
N LEU A 13 -0.85 -6.47 -4.08
CA LEU A 13 -2.01 -5.77 -3.52
C LEU A 13 -2.92 -6.68 -2.69
N LYS A 14 -2.99 -7.97 -3.01
CA LYS A 14 -3.71 -8.98 -2.22
C LYS A 14 -2.94 -9.43 -0.97
N LYS A 15 -1.61 -9.35 -0.99
CA LYS A 15 -0.74 -9.73 0.12
C LYS A 15 -0.61 -8.64 1.19
N LEU A 16 -1.06 -7.42 0.91
CA LEU A 16 -1.07 -6.31 1.88
C LEU A 16 -1.86 -6.68 3.14
N LYS A 17 -1.25 -6.47 4.30
CA LYS A 17 -1.86 -6.68 5.61
C LYS A 17 -1.73 -5.46 6.50
N LYS A 18 -2.63 -5.35 7.49
CA LYS A 18 -2.49 -4.36 8.56
C LYS A 18 -1.16 -4.61 9.29
N GLY A 19 -0.40 -3.56 9.53
CA GLY A 19 0.94 -3.62 10.13
C GLY A 19 2.10 -3.67 9.14
N ASP A 20 1.84 -3.88 7.84
CA ASP A 20 2.90 -3.85 6.83
C ASP A 20 3.43 -2.43 6.63
N ARG A 21 4.75 -2.31 6.47
CA ARG A 21 5.39 -1.07 6.03
C ARG A 21 5.36 -1.02 4.52
N ILE A 22 4.88 0.09 3.97
CA ILE A 22 4.79 0.26 2.53
C ILE A 22 5.36 1.59 2.07
N ILE A 23 5.69 1.63 0.78
CA ILE A 23 6.06 2.83 0.05
C ILE A 23 4.95 3.09 -0.97
N THR A 24 4.36 4.27 -0.89
CA THR A 24 3.38 4.76 -1.87
C THR A 24 4.10 5.37 -3.08
N SER A 25 3.38 5.53 -4.19
CA SER A 25 3.92 6.07 -5.44
C SER A 25 4.44 7.52 -5.32
N GLY A 26 4.07 8.24 -4.25
CA GLY A 26 4.60 9.58 -3.93
C GLY A 26 5.89 9.57 -3.10
N GLY A 27 6.48 8.40 -2.83
CA GLY A 27 7.65 8.27 -1.95
C GLY A 27 7.33 8.34 -0.46
N ILE A 28 6.04 8.30 -0.09
CA ILE A 28 5.61 8.32 1.31
C ILE A 28 5.77 6.93 1.90
N ILE A 29 6.45 6.86 3.03
CA ILE A 29 6.66 5.63 3.81
C ILE A 29 5.73 5.68 5.01
N GLY A 30 5.03 4.59 5.27
CA GLY A 30 4.17 4.47 6.44
C GLY A 30 3.77 3.03 6.71
N VAL A 31 2.99 2.86 7.76
CA VAL A 31 2.46 1.56 8.18
C VAL A 31 0.97 1.49 7.83
N ILE A 32 0.53 0.36 7.31
CA ILE A 32 -0.90 0.13 7.07
C ILE A 32 -1.63 0.03 8.41
N PHE A 33 -2.46 1.01 8.69
CA PHE A 33 -3.36 1.00 9.83
C PHE A 33 -4.65 0.24 9.51
N GLU A 34 -5.20 0.48 8.31
CA GLU A 34 -6.45 -0.13 7.88
C GLU A 34 -6.49 -0.33 6.37
N ILE A 35 -7.13 -1.42 5.92
CA ILE A 35 -7.33 -1.74 4.51
C ILE A 35 -8.83 -1.73 4.27
N GLU A 36 -9.28 -0.86 3.38
CA GLU A 36 -10.61 -0.87 2.77
C GLU A 36 -10.48 -1.46 1.35
N ASP A 37 -11.60 -1.63 0.63
CA ASP A 37 -11.59 -2.28 -0.70
C ASP A 37 -10.67 -1.54 -1.71
N ASP A 38 -10.90 -0.25 -1.90
CA ASP A 38 -10.16 0.59 -2.86
C ASP A 38 -9.12 1.51 -2.20
N LYS A 39 -9.17 1.67 -0.89
CA LYS A 39 -8.38 2.63 -0.12
C LYS A 39 -7.66 1.95 1.03
N VAL A 40 -6.54 2.53 1.42
CA VAL A 40 -5.74 2.07 2.56
C VAL A 40 -5.47 3.27 3.45
N LEU A 41 -5.72 3.09 4.74
CA LEU A 41 -5.36 4.03 5.78
C LEU A 41 -3.93 3.77 6.21
N LEU A 42 -3.07 4.75 6.00
CA LEU A 42 -1.66 4.69 6.33
C LEU A 42 -1.32 5.66 7.43
N GLU A 43 -0.58 5.17 8.42
CA GLU A 43 0.00 5.99 9.46
C GLU A 43 1.44 6.34 9.07
N VAL A 44 1.70 7.64 8.91
CA VAL A 44 2.99 8.18 8.46
C VAL A 44 3.75 8.87 9.60
N ALA A 45 3.03 9.31 10.62
CA ALA A 45 3.56 9.90 11.84
C ALA A 45 2.55 9.69 12.99
N PRO A 46 2.96 9.87 14.25
CA PRO A 46 2.05 9.73 15.39
C PRO A 46 0.81 10.62 15.25
N ASN A 47 -0.39 10.04 15.33
CA ASN A 47 -1.68 10.68 15.09
C ASN A 47 -1.92 11.23 13.67
N VAL A 48 -1.03 10.97 12.71
CA VAL A 48 -1.20 11.39 11.31
C VAL A 48 -1.51 10.18 10.45
N LYS A 49 -2.77 10.08 10.06
CA LYS A 49 -3.28 9.03 9.18
C LYS A 49 -3.72 9.63 7.85
N ILE A 50 -3.28 9.04 6.76
CA ILE A 50 -3.60 9.44 5.40
C ILE A 50 -4.33 8.31 4.68
N ARG A 51 -5.30 8.68 3.84
CA ARG A 51 -5.97 7.74 2.94
C ARG A 51 -5.29 7.77 1.60
N VAL A 52 -4.83 6.62 1.14
CA VAL A 52 -4.28 6.46 -0.20
C VAL A 52 -5.04 5.38 -0.95
N LEU A 53 -5.01 5.45 -2.28
CA LEU A 53 -5.58 4.39 -3.10
C LEU A 53 -4.69 3.15 -3.03
N LYS A 54 -5.31 1.98 -2.98
CA LYS A 54 -4.62 0.70 -2.99
C LYS A 54 -3.73 0.55 -4.25
N SER A 55 -4.21 1.07 -5.38
CA SER A 55 -3.45 1.14 -6.64
C SER A 55 -2.19 2.00 -6.59
N SER A 56 -2.06 2.90 -5.61
CA SER A 56 -0.88 3.75 -5.45
C SER A 56 0.23 3.10 -4.64
N ILE A 57 0.05 1.87 -4.14
CA ILE A 57 1.03 1.15 -3.34
C ILE A 57 2.07 0.53 -4.28
N GLN A 58 3.32 0.98 -4.15
CA GLN A 58 4.39 0.60 -5.07
C GLN A 58 5.22 -0.56 -4.53
N LYS A 59 5.50 -0.53 -3.21
CA LYS A 59 6.34 -1.52 -2.57
C LYS A 59 5.90 -1.83 -1.14
N VAL A 60 5.99 -3.10 -0.73
CA VAL A 60 5.91 -3.57 0.65
C VAL A 60 7.33 -3.85 1.10
N LEU A 61 7.69 -3.37 2.30
CA LEU A 61 8.99 -3.53 2.92
C LEU A 61 9.01 -4.71 3.89
#